data_AF-A0A7S2GTZ7-F1
#
_entry.id   AF-A0A7S2GTZ7-F1
#
_cell.length_a   1.000
_cell.length_b   1.000
_cell.length_c   1.000
_cell.angle_alpha   90.00
_cell.angle_beta   90.00
_cell.angle_gamma   90.00
#
_symmetry.space_group_name_H-M   'P 1'
#
loop_
_entity.id
_entity.type
_entity.pdbx_description
1 polymer ?
#
loop_
_entity_poly.entity_id
_entity_poly.type
_entity_poly.pdbx_seq_one_letter_code
_entity_poly.pdbx_strand_id
1 'polypeptide(L)'
;GFQFQMGDGGAFEMMGGGPRRKKPKFPKGVPKDIAKSMNWLKGTEWNWNSWRNVKFDKDGTFDAPTHDCQGGFCRWSASPEGKVYILWGDAGLHELQVQGAMPKEQDQAKMQGLRMKGRRTSDGERCQATFQRVFDFEAAELERDLYGILGLPDDAEEADIKKVYRKLSIKYHPDKNP
;
A
#
# COMPACT_ATOMS: atom_id res chain seq x y z
N GLY A 1 -37.11 -38.08 -46.15
CA GLY A 1 -37.42 -36.89 -45.35
C GLY A 1 -36.54 -36.92 -44.13
N PHE A 2 -35.76 -35.87 -43.90
CA PHE A 2 -34.88 -35.74 -42.75
C PHE A 2 -35.71 -35.43 -41.50
N GLN A 3 -35.67 -36.30 -40.50
CA GLN A 3 -36.27 -36.07 -39.20
C GLN A 3 -35.15 -35.74 -38.22
N PHE A 4 -35.04 -34.45 -37.87
CA PHE A 4 -34.17 -33.97 -36.81
C PHE A 4 -34.75 -34.43 -35.46
N GLN A 5 -34.01 -35.26 -34.73
CA GLN A 5 -34.31 -35.57 -33.34
C GLN A 5 -33.40 -34.71 -32.45
N MET A 6 -34.06 -33.92 -31.60
CA MET A 6 -33.47 -32.93 -30.70
C MET A 6 -32.49 -33.60 -29.73
N GLY A 7 -31.29 -33.04 -29.61
CA GLY A 7 -30.32 -33.39 -28.59
C GLY A 7 -30.81 -32.92 -27.22
N ASP A 8 -30.98 -33.88 -26.32
CA ASP A 8 -31.46 -33.67 -24.96
C ASP A 8 -30.28 -33.34 -24.02
N GLY A 9 -30.53 -32.45 -23.06
CA GLY A 9 -29.85 -32.44 -21.77
C GLY A 9 -28.37 -32.03 -21.70
N GLY A 10 -28.04 -30.79 -22.05
CA GLY A 10 -26.79 -30.14 -21.60
C GLY A 10 -27.07 -29.15 -20.47
N ALA A 11 -27.23 -29.63 -19.23
CA ALA A 11 -27.30 -28.76 -18.06
C ALA A 11 -25.97 -28.01 -17.91
N PHE A 12 -25.99 -26.70 -18.16
CA PHE A 12 -24.85 -25.82 -17.89
C PHE A 12 -24.80 -25.58 -16.38
N GLU A 13 -24.07 -26.46 -15.66
CA GLU A 13 -23.74 -26.23 -14.25
C GLU A 13 -22.92 -24.94 -14.14
N MET A 14 -23.58 -23.88 -13.67
CA MET A 14 -22.93 -22.66 -13.21
C MET A 14 -22.12 -23.01 -11.95
N MET A 15 -20.88 -23.45 -12.15
CA MET A 15 -19.94 -23.76 -11.09
C MET A 15 -19.68 -22.52 -10.23
N GLY A 16 -20.34 -22.50 -9.08
CA GLY A 16 -19.80 -22.10 -7.78
C GLY A 16 -19.14 -20.73 -7.73
N GLY A 17 -19.91 -19.72 -7.30
CA GLY A 17 -19.35 -18.60 -6.54
C GLY A 17 -18.71 -19.14 -5.26
N GLY A 18 -17.44 -19.54 -5.34
CA GLY A 18 -16.65 -19.97 -4.20
C GLY A 18 -16.66 -18.89 -3.11
N PRO A 19 -16.55 -19.26 -1.82
CA PRO A 19 -16.60 -18.30 -0.74
C PRO A 19 -15.56 -17.19 -0.97
N ARG A 20 -16.02 -15.92 -0.97
CA ARG A 20 -15.13 -14.76 -1.02
C ARG A 20 -14.07 -14.92 0.06
N ARG A 21 -12.81 -15.18 -0.32
CA ARG A 21 -11.68 -15.26 0.60
C ARG A 21 -11.65 -13.96 1.41
N LYS A 22 -11.78 -14.06 2.73
CA LYS A 22 -11.69 -12.89 3.62
C LYS A 22 -10.27 -12.34 3.55
N LYS A 23 -10.13 -11.01 3.44
CA LYS A 23 -8.80 -10.37 3.51
C LYS A 23 -8.09 -10.79 4.80
N PRO A 24 -6.80 -11.12 4.75
CA PRO A 24 -6.10 -11.64 5.90
C PRO A 24 -5.90 -10.54 6.94
N LYS A 25 -5.94 -10.95 8.21
CA LYS A 25 -5.81 -10.07 9.36
C LYS A 25 -4.47 -10.30 10.01
N PHE A 26 -3.82 -9.22 10.44
CA PHE A 26 -2.60 -9.32 11.23
C PHE A 26 -2.85 -10.10 12.54
N PRO A 27 -1.87 -10.91 13.00
CA PRO A 27 -1.91 -11.57 14.30
C PRO A 27 -2.02 -10.58 15.47
N LYS A 28 -2.39 -11.09 16.65
CA LYS A 28 -2.42 -10.28 17.88
C LYS A 28 -1.02 -9.72 18.18
N GLY A 29 -0.93 -8.45 18.56
CA GLY A 29 0.33 -7.77 18.87
C GLY A 29 0.97 -7.03 17.68
N VAL A 30 0.50 -7.28 16.44
CA VAL A 30 0.94 -6.55 15.26
C VAL A 30 -0.01 -5.35 15.02
N PRO A 31 0.51 -4.13 14.85
CA PRO A 31 -0.32 -2.98 14.52
C PRO A 31 -1.04 -3.21 13.20
N LYS A 32 -2.31 -2.79 13.14
CA LYS A 32 -3.14 -2.92 11.93
C LYS A 32 -2.85 -1.82 10.92
N ASP A 33 -2.45 -0.66 11.42
CA ASP A 33 -2.24 0.56 10.66
C ASP A 33 -0.75 0.87 10.53
N ILE A 34 -0.42 1.74 9.57
CA ILE A 34 0.92 2.25 9.37
C ILE A 34 1.10 3.48 10.26
N ALA A 35 2.08 3.45 11.17
CA ALA A 35 2.38 4.60 12.01
C ALA A 35 2.75 5.84 11.16
N LYS A 36 2.32 7.04 11.59
CA LYS A 36 2.61 8.30 10.88
C LYS A 36 4.11 8.52 10.64
N SER A 37 4.96 8.16 11.60
CA SER A 37 6.43 8.24 11.47
C SER A 37 7.02 7.30 10.40
N MET A 38 6.23 6.37 9.90
CA MET A 38 6.60 5.37 8.89
C MET A 38 5.93 5.60 7.55
N ASN A 39 5.22 6.73 7.38
CA ASN A 39 4.53 7.06 6.14
C ASN A 39 5.46 7.16 4.93
N TRP A 40 6.75 7.47 5.13
CA TRP A 40 7.77 7.48 4.08
C TRP A 40 7.99 6.11 3.40
N LEU A 41 7.45 5.02 3.94
CA LEU A 41 7.43 3.70 3.29
C LEU A 41 6.29 3.54 2.26
N LYS A 42 5.23 4.34 2.32
CA LYS A 42 4.08 4.22 1.41
C LYS A 42 4.49 4.56 -0.03
N GLY A 43 4.01 3.82 -1.01
CA GLY A 43 4.35 4.05 -2.42
C GLY A 43 5.82 3.80 -2.75
N THR A 44 6.50 2.91 -2.02
CA THR A 44 7.91 2.58 -2.27
C THR A 44 8.11 1.18 -2.80
N GLU A 45 9.12 1.03 -3.66
CA GLU A 45 9.58 -0.24 -4.20
C GLU A 45 10.91 -0.64 -3.53
N TRP A 46 10.99 -1.90 -3.14
CA TRP A 46 12.13 -2.47 -2.44
C TRP A 46 12.59 -3.74 -3.12
N ASN A 47 13.91 -3.93 -3.17
CA ASN A 47 14.51 -5.17 -3.60
C ASN A 47 14.61 -6.11 -2.39
N TRP A 48 13.83 -7.18 -2.45
CA TRP A 48 13.73 -8.21 -1.42
C TRP A 48 14.75 -9.32 -1.66
N ASN A 49 15.56 -9.60 -0.64
CA ASN A 49 16.58 -10.66 -0.60
C ASN A 49 17.54 -10.68 -1.80
N SER A 50 17.71 -9.56 -2.52
CA SER A 50 18.56 -9.46 -3.72
C SER A 50 18.06 -10.18 -4.98
N TRP A 51 16.78 -10.59 -5.05
CA TRP A 51 16.28 -11.39 -6.20
C TRP A 51 14.89 -11.02 -6.71
N ARG A 52 14.12 -10.20 -5.99
CA ARG A 52 12.80 -9.76 -6.45
C ARG A 52 12.47 -8.37 -5.93
N ASN A 53 11.65 -7.64 -6.66
CA ASN A 53 11.11 -6.39 -6.16
C ASN A 53 9.72 -6.61 -5.53
N VAL A 54 9.45 -5.85 -4.48
CA VAL A 54 8.18 -5.81 -3.76
C VAL A 54 7.79 -4.35 -3.56
N LYS A 55 6.50 -4.08 -3.43
CA LYS A 55 5.99 -2.73 -3.23
C LYS A 55 5.14 -2.63 -1.98
N PHE A 56 5.30 -1.47 -1.34
CA PHE A 56 4.59 -1.09 -0.15
C PHE A 56 3.56 -0.04 -0.57
N ASP A 57 2.33 -0.44 -0.87
CA ASP A 57 1.28 0.48 -1.32
C ASP A 57 0.78 1.37 -0.16
N LYS A 58 0.20 2.52 -0.52
CA LYS A 58 -0.28 3.54 0.43
C LYS A 58 -1.42 3.07 1.34
N ASP A 59 -2.21 2.10 0.88
CA ASP A 59 -3.35 1.53 1.61
C ASP A 59 -2.97 0.35 2.53
N GLY A 60 -1.68 0.04 2.64
CA GLY A 60 -1.17 -1.11 3.39
C GLY A 60 -1.25 -2.43 2.61
N THR A 61 -1.53 -2.40 1.30
CA THR A 61 -1.35 -3.55 0.42
C THR A 61 0.14 -3.80 0.18
N PHE A 62 0.53 -5.06 0.26
CA PHE A 62 1.89 -5.49 -0.06
C PHE A 62 1.88 -6.22 -1.40
N ASP A 63 2.45 -5.62 -2.43
CA ASP A 63 2.54 -6.22 -3.76
C ASP A 63 3.87 -6.98 -3.89
N ALA A 64 3.77 -8.26 -4.22
CA ALA A 64 4.91 -9.09 -4.52
C ALA A 64 4.60 -10.00 -5.70
N PRO A 65 5.59 -10.33 -6.55
CA PRO A 65 5.42 -11.20 -7.71
C PRO A 65 5.36 -12.67 -7.27
N THR A 66 4.32 -13.00 -6.51
CA THR A 66 3.97 -14.32 -5.98
C THR A 66 2.47 -14.49 -6.11
N HIS A 67 2.02 -15.71 -6.45
CA HIS A 67 0.59 -16.02 -6.60
C HIS A 67 -0.22 -15.65 -5.35
N ASP A 68 0.37 -15.78 -4.16
CA ASP A 68 -0.31 -15.54 -2.89
C ASP A 68 -0.67 -14.06 -2.65
N CYS A 69 0.00 -13.14 -3.33
CA CYS A 69 -0.28 -11.70 -3.22
C CYS A 69 -1.23 -11.18 -4.31
N GLN A 70 -1.61 -12.02 -5.28
CA GLN A 70 -2.60 -11.65 -6.30
C GLN A 70 -3.98 -11.45 -5.65
N GLY A 71 -4.60 -10.30 -5.85
CA GLY A 71 -5.94 -9.99 -5.32
C GLY A 71 -5.97 -9.37 -3.90
N GLY A 72 -4.84 -8.83 -3.42
CA GLY A 72 -4.81 -8.03 -2.17
C GLY A 72 -4.83 -8.87 -0.88
N PHE A 73 -4.32 -10.10 -0.95
CA PHE A 73 -4.16 -11.00 0.20
C PHE A 73 -2.81 -10.84 0.91
N CYS A 74 -1.95 -9.93 0.46
CA CYS A 74 -0.75 -9.56 1.18
C CYS A 74 -0.87 -8.15 1.74
N ARG A 75 -0.45 -7.98 3.00
CA ARG A 75 -0.58 -6.70 3.71
C ARG A 75 0.72 -6.34 4.40
N TRP A 76 0.96 -5.06 4.57
CA TRP A 76 2.02 -4.55 5.43
C TRP A 76 1.51 -3.52 6.43
N SER A 77 2.21 -3.41 7.54
CA SER A 77 2.02 -2.36 8.55
C SER A 77 3.37 -1.99 9.17
N ALA A 78 3.41 -0.92 9.94
CA ALA A 78 4.65 -0.46 10.57
C ALA A 78 4.39 0.21 11.92
N SER A 79 5.28 -0.02 12.88
CA SER A 79 5.23 0.58 14.21
C SER A 79 6.05 1.88 14.26
N PRO A 80 5.75 2.78 15.22
CA PRO A 80 6.50 4.02 15.38
C PRO A 80 8.01 3.83 15.61
N GLU A 81 8.41 2.68 16.14
CA GLU A 81 9.79 2.32 16.48
C GLU A 81 10.60 1.76 15.30
N GLY A 82 10.05 1.80 14.07
CA GLY A 82 10.76 1.34 12.88
C GLY A 82 10.66 -0.15 12.61
N LYS A 83 9.74 -0.87 13.28
CA LYS A 83 9.40 -2.25 12.91
C LYS A 83 8.41 -2.26 11.77
N VAL A 84 8.60 -3.17 10.83
CA VAL A 84 7.78 -3.37 9.65
C VAL A 84 7.29 -4.81 9.63
N TYR A 85 6.00 -4.98 9.44
CA TYR A 85 5.32 -6.26 9.47
C TYR A 85 4.73 -6.54 8.09
N ILE A 86 4.99 -7.72 7.55
CA ILE A 86 4.49 -8.14 6.23
C ILE A 86 3.78 -9.47 6.39
N LEU A 87 2.48 -9.47 6.13
CA LEU A 87 1.69 -10.68 6.03
C LEU A 87 1.70 -11.13 4.58
N TRP A 88 2.53 -12.12 4.27
CA TRP A 88 2.81 -12.57 2.91
C TRP A 88 2.06 -13.87 2.60
N GLY A 89 0.75 -13.77 2.38
CA GLY A 89 -0.08 -14.91 1.99
C GLY A 89 0.15 -16.14 2.88
N ASP A 90 0.43 -17.28 2.25
CA ASP A 90 0.66 -18.56 2.94
C ASP A 90 2.02 -18.63 3.64
N ALA A 91 3.01 -17.83 3.20
CA ALA A 91 4.29 -17.71 3.90
C ALA A 91 4.15 -17.00 5.26
N GLY A 92 3.03 -16.32 5.52
CA GLY A 92 2.73 -15.75 6.81
C GLY A 92 3.54 -14.50 7.16
N LEU A 93 3.73 -14.26 8.45
CA LEU A 93 4.24 -13.00 8.98
C LEU A 93 5.77 -12.92 8.91
N HIS A 94 6.26 -11.84 8.31
CA HIS A 94 7.65 -11.43 8.33
C HIS A 94 7.79 -10.15 9.15
N GLU A 95 8.78 -10.10 10.03
CA GLU A 95 9.08 -8.94 10.87
C GLU A 95 10.45 -8.41 10.49
N LEU A 96 10.52 -7.13 10.11
CA LEU A 96 11.73 -6.42 9.75
C LEU A 96 11.93 -5.21 10.64
N GLN A 97 13.19 -4.80 10.78
CA GLN A 97 13.61 -3.57 11.44
C GLN A 97 14.38 -2.70 10.45
N VAL A 98 13.99 -1.43 10.35
CA VAL A 98 14.73 -0.41 9.61
C VAL A 98 16.14 -0.29 10.19
N GLN A 99 17.15 -0.31 9.32
CA GLN A 99 18.54 -0.20 9.71
C GLN A 99 18.98 1.26 9.67
N GLY A 100 19.61 1.74 10.74
CA GLY A 100 20.07 3.12 10.84
C GLY A 100 18.95 4.11 11.19
N ALA A 101 19.14 5.38 10.81
CA ALA A 101 18.18 6.44 11.08
C ALA A 101 16.98 6.37 10.13
N MET A 102 15.77 6.53 10.69
CA MET A 102 14.55 6.62 9.88
C MET A 102 14.50 7.97 9.14
N PRO A 103 14.17 7.98 7.83
CA PRO A 103 13.91 9.20 7.09
C PRO A 103 12.78 10.02 7.72
N LYS A 104 12.89 11.35 7.65
CA LYS A 104 11.81 12.27 8.06
C LYS A 104 10.85 12.62 6.93
N GLU A 105 11.29 12.43 5.70
CA GLU A 105 10.56 12.75 4.49
C GLU A 105 10.84 11.68 3.43
N GLN A 106 9.94 11.56 2.46
CA GLN A 106 10.08 10.63 1.35
C GLN A 106 10.85 11.28 0.19
N ASP A 107 12.16 11.39 0.36
CA ASP A 107 13.08 11.90 -0.66
C ASP A 107 13.88 10.74 -1.26
N GLN A 108 13.73 10.52 -2.57
CA GLN A 108 14.33 9.37 -3.25
C GLN A 108 15.86 9.36 -3.14
N ALA A 109 16.53 10.51 -3.16
CA ALA A 109 17.98 10.59 -3.07
C ALA A 109 18.46 10.28 -1.64
N LYS A 110 17.76 10.80 -0.63
CA LYS A 110 18.09 10.57 0.79
C LYS A 110 17.79 9.15 1.25
N MET A 111 16.85 8.47 0.60
CA MET A 111 16.51 7.08 0.90
C MET A 111 17.44 6.06 0.23
N GLN A 112 18.35 6.48 -0.65
CA GLN A 112 19.27 5.55 -1.29
C GLN A 112 20.14 4.80 -0.27
N GLY A 113 20.26 3.49 -0.47
CA GLY A 113 21.01 2.61 0.42
C GLY A 113 20.29 2.22 1.71
N LEU A 114 19.06 2.71 1.95
CA LEU A 114 18.26 2.32 3.10
C LEU A 114 17.92 0.82 3.04
N ARG A 115 18.01 0.15 4.20
CA ARG A 115 17.82 -1.29 4.31
C ARG A 115 16.93 -1.63 5.50
N MET A 116 16.20 -2.72 5.37
CA MET A 116 15.48 -3.37 6.46
C MET A 116 15.96 -4.81 6.55
N LYS A 117 16.13 -5.31 7.78
CA LYS A 117 16.53 -6.71 8.03
C LYS A 117 15.56 -7.33 9.01
N GLY A 118 15.27 -8.60 8.82
CA GLY A 118 14.23 -9.28 9.56
C GLY A 118 14.28 -10.78 9.43
N ARG A 119 13.21 -11.41 9.92
CA ARG A 119 12.98 -12.84 9.80
C ARG A 119 11.50 -13.15 9.57
N ARG A 120 11.23 -14.27 8.91
CA ARG A 120 9.92 -14.90 8.92
C ARG A 120 9.67 -15.53 10.28
N THR A 121 8.47 -15.32 10.82
CA THR A 121 8.12 -15.77 12.18
C THR A 121 7.89 -17.26 12.30
N SER A 122 7.51 -17.94 11.20
CA SER A 122 7.19 -19.37 11.21
C SER A 122 8.41 -20.28 11.32
N ASP A 123 9.52 -19.92 10.67
CA ASP A 123 10.72 -20.77 10.57
C ASP A 123 12.05 -20.02 10.78
N GLY A 124 11.99 -18.70 11.01
CA GLY A 124 13.17 -17.89 11.25
C GLY A 124 14.00 -17.58 9.99
N GLU A 125 13.49 -17.86 8.79
CA GLU A 125 14.18 -17.54 7.53
C GLU A 125 14.50 -16.04 7.49
N ARG A 126 15.77 -15.70 7.20
CA ARG A 126 16.21 -14.30 7.16
C ARG A 126 15.62 -13.60 5.95
N CYS A 127 15.11 -12.39 6.17
CA CYS A 127 14.68 -11.51 5.09
C CYS A 127 15.37 -10.16 5.17
N GLN A 128 15.57 -9.55 4.00
CA GLN A 128 16.13 -8.22 3.85
C GLN A 128 15.40 -7.50 2.73
N ALA A 129 15.10 -6.22 2.93
CA ALA A 129 14.64 -5.32 1.89
C ALA A 129 15.66 -4.20 1.72
N THR A 130 16.02 -3.87 0.49
CA THR A 130 16.86 -2.71 0.15
C THR A 130 16.03 -1.74 -0.69
N PHE A 131 16.00 -0.46 -0.30
CA PHE A 131 15.23 0.54 -1.03
C PHE A 131 15.68 0.61 -2.50
N GLN A 132 14.73 0.79 -3.42
CA GLN A 132 15.02 1.00 -4.84
C GLN A 132 14.59 2.39 -5.27
N ARG A 133 13.29 2.68 -5.13
CA ARG A 133 12.70 3.94 -5.57
C ARG A 133 11.35 4.18 -4.93
N VAL A 134 10.91 5.44 -4.97
CA VAL A 134 9.50 5.78 -4.86
C VAL A 134 8.84 5.43 -6.20
N PHE A 135 7.69 4.75 -6.18
CA PHE A 135 6.98 4.35 -7.41
C PHE A 135 5.60 5.01 -7.55
N ASP A 136 4.95 5.34 -6.44
CA ASP A 136 3.72 6.13 -6.43
C ASP A 136 4.07 7.53 -5.87
N PHE A 137 4.33 8.49 -6.77
CA PHE A 137 4.60 9.87 -6.40
C PHE A 137 3.38 10.54 -5.73
N GLU A 138 2.15 10.09 -6.02
CA GLU A 138 0.96 10.57 -5.32
C GLU A 138 0.92 10.07 -3.87
N ALA A 139 1.47 8.90 -3.55
CA ALA A 139 1.56 8.45 -2.16
C ALA A 139 2.51 9.33 -1.32
N ALA A 140 3.54 9.90 -1.97
CA ALA A 140 4.47 10.87 -1.39
C ALA A 140 3.84 12.25 -1.19
N GLU A 141 2.99 12.68 -2.13
CA GLU A 141 2.42 14.03 -2.18
C GLU A 141 1.01 14.16 -1.62
N LEU A 142 0.15 13.13 -1.59
CA LEU A 142 -1.18 13.27 -0.99
C LEU A 142 -1.13 13.46 0.54
N GLU A 143 -0.06 12.98 1.17
CA GLU A 143 0.23 13.32 2.57
C GLU A 143 1.00 14.62 2.74
N ARG A 144 1.50 15.21 1.64
CA ARG A 144 1.88 16.63 1.61
C ARG A 144 0.59 17.45 1.55
N ASP A 145 -0.04 17.53 2.71
CA ASP A 145 -0.68 18.74 3.18
C ASP A 145 -1.75 19.31 2.22
N LEU A 146 -2.74 18.51 1.80
CA LEU A 146 -3.89 19.04 1.05
C LEU A 146 -4.54 20.22 1.80
N TYR A 147 -4.60 20.11 3.14
CA TYR A 147 -5.05 21.19 4.00
C TYR A 147 -4.06 22.37 4.00
N GLY A 148 -2.75 22.17 4.14
CA GLY A 148 -1.79 23.27 4.09
C GLY A 148 -1.52 23.87 2.70
N ILE A 149 -1.82 23.18 1.59
CA ILE A 149 -1.95 23.79 0.25
C ILE A 149 -3.08 24.82 0.29
N LEU A 150 -4.17 24.51 1.00
CA LEU A 150 -5.24 25.45 1.29
C LEU A 150 -4.90 26.37 2.49
N GLY A 151 -3.74 26.21 3.14
CA GLY A 151 -3.35 26.95 4.34
C GLY A 151 -4.26 26.69 5.55
N LEU A 152 -4.84 25.49 5.64
CA LEU A 152 -5.75 25.05 6.68
C LEU A 152 -5.10 23.99 7.58
N PRO A 153 -5.51 23.89 8.86
CA PRO A 153 -5.10 22.79 9.72
C PRO A 153 -5.85 21.48 9.39
N ASP A 154 -5.31 20.35 9.85
CA ASP A 154 -5.87 19.01 9.62
C ASP A 154 -7.28 18.80 10.25
N ASP A 155 -7.66 19.64 11.21
CA ASP A 155 -8.95 19.64 11.90
C ASP A 155 -9.93 20.71 11.38
N ALA A 156 -9.63 21.35 10.25
CA ALA A 156 -10.47 22.38 9.66
C ALA A 156 -11.89 21.88 9.35
N GLU A 157 -12.89 22.72 9.63
CA GLU A 157 -14.27 22.41 9.30
C GLU A 157 -14.56 22.60 7.81
N GLU A 158 -15.62 21.94 7.30
CA GLU A 158 -16.03 22.04 5.89
C GLU A 158 -16.28 23.51 5.45
N ALA A 159 -16.73 24.35 6.38
CA ALA A 159 -16.93 25.78 6.14
C ALA A 159 -15.62 26.50 5.81
N ASP A 160 -14.52 26.17 6.49
CA ASP A 160 -13.20 26.77 6.28
C ASP A 160 -12.61 26.35 4.93
N ILE A 161 -12.76 25.07 4.57
CA ILE A 161 -12.36 24.54 3.25
C ILE A 161 -13.06 25.30 2.13
N LYS A 162 -14.39 25.45 2.21
CA LYS A 162 -15.20 26.18 1.21
C LYS A 162 -14.80 27.65 1.11
N LYS A 163 -14.43 28.28 2.23
CA LYS A 163 -14.03 29.69 2.28
C LYS A 163 -12.69 29.90 1.57
N VAL A 164 -11.69 29.09 1.88
CA VAL A 164 -10.37 29.18 1.24
C VAL A 164 -10.45 28.82 -0.24
N TYR A 165 -11.18 27.75 -0.59
CA TYR A 165 -11.37 27.34 -1.98
C TYR A 165 -11.94 28.48 -2.84
N ARG A 166 -13.05 29.11 -2.42
CA ARG A 166 -13.63 30.26 -3.16
C ARG A 166 -12.64 31.39 -3.37
N LYS A 167 -11.83 31.71 -2.36
CA LYS A 167 -10.82 32.77 -2.43
C LYS A 167 -9.72 32.44 -3.45
N LEU A 168 -9.24 31.19 -3.46
CA LEU A 168 -8.23 30.72 -4.40
C LEU A 168 -8.78 30.63 -5.83
N SER A 169 -10.01 30.11 -6.01
CA SER A 169 -10.65 30.03 -7.32
C SER A 169 -10.84 31.39 -7.98
N ILE A 170 -11.15 32.44 -7.22
CA ILE A 170 -11.24 33.81 -7.77
C ILE A 170 -9.85 34.34 -8.17
N LYS A 171 -8.84 34.08 -7.34
CA LYS A 171 -7.47 34.55 -7.55
C LYS A 171 -6.80 33.90 -8.77
N TYR A 172 -7.08 32.62 -8.99
CA TYR A 172 -6.48 31.81 -10.06
C TYR A 172 -7.49 31.46 -11.17
N HIS A 173 -8.57 32.22 -11.29
CA HIS A 173 -9.56 31.98 -12.34
C HIS A 173 -8.90 32.20 -13.72
N PRO A 174 -9.00 31.26 -14.67
CA PRO A 174 -8.36 31.37 -15.98
C PRO A 174 -8.81 32.63 -16.73
N ASP A 175 -10.09 32.99 -16.65
CA ASP A 175 -10.60 34.24 -17.26
C ASP A 175 -10.03 35.54 -16.67
N LYS A 176 -9.46 35.49 -15.46
CA LYS A 176 -8.88 36.67 -14.79
C LYS A 176 -7.34 36.66 -14.83
N ASN A 177 -6.73 35.58 -15.31
CA ASN A 177 -5.28 35.42 -15.37
C ASN A 177 -4.90 34.55 -16.60
N PRO A 178 -5.01 35.11 -17.82
CA PRO A 178 -4.66 34.44 -19.09
C PRO A 178 -3.15 34.30 -19.31
#